data_AF-A0A1D1Y8V6-F1
#
_entry.id   AF-A0A1D1Y8V6-F1
#
_cell.length_a   1.000
_cell.length_b   1.000
_cell.length_c   1.000
_cell.angle_alpha   90.00
_cell.angle_beta   90.00
_cell.angle_gamma   90.00
#
_symmetry.space_group_name_H-M   'P 1'
#
loop_
_entity.id
_entity.type
_entity.pdbx_description
1 polymer ?
#
loop_
_entity_poly.entity_id
_entity_poly.type
_entity_poly.pdbx_seq_one_letter_code
_entity_poly.pdbx_strand_id
1 'polypeptide(L)'
;MPKVSTMNSSLVCQKVDIDFDKEAIGRGKDGKEVYFRDIWPSNEEIAEVVQSSVLPDMFKSTYEAITKGNPMWNHLSVPASTLYSWDPKSTYIHEPPYFKDMTMTSPGPHGVKDAYCLLNLGDSITTDHISPAGSIHKDSPAAKFLLERGVDRRDFNSYGSRRGNDEIMARGTFANIRLVNKLLKGEVGPKTIHIPTGEKLYVFDAAMRYTADGYDTIVLAGAEYGSGSSRDWAAKGPMLLGVKAVIAKSFERIHRSNLVGMGIIPLCFKSGEDAETLGLTGHERYTIDIPSSVHDIRPGQDVTVVTNSGKSFICTARFDTEVEIAYFDHGGILPFVIRYLINSKQ
;
A
#
# COMPACT_ATOMS: atom_id res chain seq x y z
N MET A 1 8.18 25.34 -0.59
CA MET A 1 9.14 25.60 -1.69
C MET A 1 10.64 25.50 -1.35
N PRO A 2 11.14 25.29 -0.10
CA PRO A 2 12.59 25.35 0.16
C PRO A 2 13.39 24.08 -0.19
N LYS A 3 12.75 22.99 -0.66
CA LYS A 3 13.43 21.70 -0.90
C LYS A 3 14.05 21.55 -2.30
N VAL A 4 13.56 22.29 -3.29
CA VAL A 4 14.04 22.18 -4.68
C VAL A 4 15.29 23.03 -4.90
N SER A 5 15.38 24.19 -4.22
CA SER A 5 16.53 25.10 -4.25
C SER A 5 17.81 24.43 -3.75
N THR A 6 17.73 23.62 -2.69
CA THR A 6 18.86 22.92 -2.09
C THR A 6 19.44 21.81 -2.98
N MET A 7 18.65 21.20 -3.87
CA MET A 7 19.13 20.11 -4.74
C MET A 7 19.98 20.63 -5.90
N ASN A 8 19.57 21.71 -6.56
CA ASN A 8 20.34 22.25 -7.68
C ASN A 8 21.64 22.93 -7.20
N SER A 9 21.61 23.60 -6.05
CA SER A 9 22.81 24.19 -5.46
C SER A 9 23.78 23.13 -4.93
N SER A 10 23.29 22.06 -4.30
CA SER A 10 24.16 20.95 -3.86
C SER A 10 24.76 20.14 -5.01
N LEU A 11 24.12 20.09 -6.18
CA LEU A 11 24.70 19.53 -7.40
C LEU A 11 25.89 20.34 -7.90
N VAL A 12 25.83 21.68 -7.82
CA VAL A 12 26.94 22.56 -8.19
C VAL A 12 28.07 22.47 -7.16
N CYS A 13 27.73 22.46 -5.87
CA CYS A 13 28.72 22.41 -4.78
C CYS A 13 29.28 21.00 -4.52
N GLN A 14 28.67 19.95 -5.08
CA GLN A 14 28.96 18.53 -4.81
C GLN A 14 28.91 18.13 -3.33
N LYS A 15 28.39 19.00 -2.46
CA LYS A 15 28.20 18.79 -1.03
C LYS A 15 26.93 19.47 -0.56
N VAL A 16 26.32 18.90 0.48
CA VAL A 16 25.14 19.45 1.15
C VAL A 16 25.50 20.20 2.44
N ASP A 17 26.71 19.98 2.97
CA ASP A 17 27.25 20.65 4.16
C ASP A 17 28.07 21.89 3.73
N ILE A 18 27.37 22.98 3.46
CA ILE A 18 27.93 24.25 3.01
C ILE A 18 27.12 25.41 3.59
N ASP A 19 27.82 26.41 4.13
CA ASP A 19 27.22 27.69 4.53
C ASP A 19 27.16 28.60 3.29
N PHE A 20 26.02 28.66 2.61
CA PHE A 20 25.84 29.42 1.36
C PHE A 20 26.04 30.94 1.51
N ASP A 21 26.03 31.48 2.73
CA ASP A 21 26.26 32.90 2.98
C ASP A 21 27.76 33.24 3.04
N LYS A 22 28.58 32.28 3.48
CA LYS A 22 30.01 32.47 3.78
C LYS A 22 30.95 31.72 2.85
N GLU A 23 30.50 30.62 2.26
CA GLU A 23 31.32 29.78 1.40
C GLU A 23 30.98 30.01 -0.07
N ALA A 24 32.02 30.20 -0.89
CA ALA A 24 31.89 30.24 -2.33
C ALA A 24 31.47 28.85 -2.87
N ILE A 25 30.55 28.85 -3.84
CA ILE A 25 30.08 27.63 -4.50
C ILE A 25 30.98 27.19 -5.66
N GLY A 26 31.91 28.06 -6.08
CA GLY A 26 32.88 27.79 -7.13
C GLY A 26 33.75 29.01 -7.43
N ARG A 27 34.59 28.90 -8.46
CA ARG A 27 35.35 30.02 -9.01
C ARG A 27 34.97 30.27 -10.46
N GLY A 28 34.74 31.54 -10.79
CA GLY A 28 34.49 31.99 -12.15
C GLY A 28 35.72 31.83 -13.04
N LYS A 29 35.52 31.94 -14.36
CA LYS A 29 36.62 31.90 -15.35
C LYS A 29 37.61 33.05 -15.18
N ASP A 30 37.19 34.11 -14.51
CA ASP A 30 38.01 35.27 -14.13
C ASP A 30 38.77 35.05 -12.80
N GLY A 31 38.66 33.86 -12.20
CA GLY A 31 39.31 33.50 -10.95
C GLY A 31 38.60 34.00 -9.70
N LYS A 32 37.49 34.75 -9.82
CA LYS A 32 36.73 35.26 -8.68
C LYS A 32 35.91 34.15 -8.03
N GLU A 33 35.75 34.27 -6.73
CA GLU A 33 34.81 33.42 -5.99
C GLU A 33 33.38 33.77 -6.39
N VAL A 34 32.59 32.74 -6.69
CA VAL A 34 31.16 32.86 -6.99
C VAL A 34 30.40 32.31 -5.81
N TYR A 35 29.51 33.11 -5.26
CA TYR A 35 28.62 32.77 -4.15
C TYR A 35 27.23 32.39 -4.69
N PHE A 36 26.45 31.70 -3.87
CA PHE A 36 25.10 31.29 -4.28
C PHE A 36 24.20 32.48 -4.65
N ARG A 37 24.30 33.57 -3.89
CA ARG A 37 23.60 34.84 -4.16
C ARG A 37 23.93 35.45 -5.52
N ASP A 38 25.10 35.14 -6.09
CA ASP A 38 25.54 35.72 -7.37
C ASP A 38 24.84 35.07 -8.57
N ILE A 39 24.25 33.89 -8.39
CA ILE A 39 23.58 33.11 -9.45
C ILE A 39 22.10 32.86 -9.17
N TRP A 40 21.61 33.25 -8.00
CA TRP A 40 20.22 33.05 -7.62
C TRP A 40 19.37 34.15 -8.25
N PRO A 41 18.43 33.82 -9.14
CA PRO A 41 17.62 34.84 -9.80
C PRO A 41 16.68 35.52 -8.78
N SER A 42 16.50 36.82 -8.95
CA SER A 42 15.49 37.59 -8.22
C SER A 42 14.07 37.19 -8.65
N ASN A 43 13.08 37.52 -7.82
CA ASN A 43 11.68 37.25 -8.16
C ASN A 43 11.23 38.05 -9.38
N GLU A 44 11.78 39.25 -9.56
CA GLU A 44 11.52 40.14 -10.68
C GLU A 44 12.06 39.54 -11.99
N GLU A 45 13.31 39.05 -12.00
CA GLU A 45 13.90 38.36 -13.16
C GLU A 45 13.10 37.10 -13.54
N ILE A 46 12.65 36.32 -12.54
CA ILE A 46 11.79 35.15 -12.79
C ILE A 46 10.46 35.58 -13.41
N ALA A 47 9.81 36.60 -12.86
CA ALA A 47 8.51 37.07 -13.33
C ALA A 47 8.57 37.58 -14.78
N GLU A 48 9.60 38.35 -15.11
CA GLU A 48 9.82 38.87 -16.46
C GLU A 48 10.02 37.75 -17.49
N VAL A 49 10.85 36.75 -17.15
CA VAL A 49 11.08 35.58 -18.03
C VAL A 49 9.80 34.76 -18.19
N VAL A 50 9.06 34.51 -17.10
CA VAL A 50 7.79 33.77 -17.17
C VAL A 50 6.77 34.51 -18.04
N GLN A 51 6.61 35.82 -17.87
CA GLN A 51 5.66 36.62 -18.64
C GLN A 51 6.01 36.64 -20.14
N SER A 52 7.30 36.72 -20.48
CA SER A 52 7.76 36.77 -21.87
C SER A 52 7.81 35.39 -22.55
N SER A 53 7.97 34.31 -21.78
CA SER A 53 8.30 32.99 -22.33
C SER A 53 7.22 31.92 -22.13
N VAL A 54 6.31 32.06 -21.15
CA VAL A 54 5.25 31.08 -20.89
C VAL A 54 3.94 31.55 -21.51
N LEU A 55 3.82 31.37 -22.82
CA LEU A 55 2.76 31.94 -23.63
C LEU A 55 1.52 31.03 -23.75
N PRO A 56 0.30 31.59 -23.87
CA PRO A 56 -0.92 30.80 -24.05
C PRO A 56 -0.87 29.79 -25.21
N ASP A 57 -0.17 30.11 -26.29
CA ASP A 57 -0.08 29.24 -27.47
C ASP A 57 0.77 27.98 -27.22
N MET A 58 1.68 28.00 -26.24
CA MET A 58 2.40 26.78 -25.79
C MET A 58 1.44 25.78 -25.15
N PHE A 59 0.47 26.27 -24.37
CA PHE A 59 -0.56 25.42 -23.79
C PHE A 59 -1.47 24.86 -24.90
N LYS A 60 -1.99 25.71 -25.79
CA LYS A 60 -2.86 25.27 -26.90
C LYS A 60 -2.19 24.18 -27.73
N SER A 61 -0.96 24.43 -28.19
CA SER A 61 -0.21 23.46 -29.02
C SER A 61 0.06 22.15 -28.28
N THR A 62 0.41 22.20 -26.99
CA THR A 62 0.62 20.98 -26.18
C THR A 62 -0.67 20.17 -26.03
N TYR A 63 -1.80 20.80 -25.72
CA TYR A 63 -3.08 20.10 -25.56
C TYR A 63 -3.66 19.57 -26.88
N GLU A 64 -3.46 20.29 -27.99
CA GLU A 64 -3.79 19.80 -29.33
C GLU A 64 -2.96 18.59 -29.74
N ALA A 65 -1.72 18.47 -29.27
CA ALA A 65 -0.85 17.33 -29.57
C ALA A 65 -1.20 16.09 -28.71
N ILE A 66 -1.63 16.27 -27.45
CA ILE A 66 -1.98 15.17 -26.54
C ILE A 66 -3.08 14.28 -27.13
N THR A 67 -4.09 14.86 -27.79
CA THR A 67 -5.21 14.10 -28.37
C THR A 67 -4.83 13.29 -29.61
N LYS A 68 -3.74 13.67 -30.29
CA LYS A 68 -3.25 12.97 -31.50
C LYS A 68 -2.42 11.73 -31.16
N GLY A 69 -1.89 11.65 -29.93
CA GLY A 69 -0.95 10.61 -29.54
C GLY A 69 0.36 10.67 -30.33
N ASN A 70 1.26 9.73 -30.07
CA ASN A 70 2.45 9.53 -30.89
C ASN A 70 2.25 8.31 -31.83
N PRO A 71 3.08 8.15 -32.88
CA PRO A 71 2.94 7.01 -33.80
C PRO A 71 2.94 5.67 -33.07
N MET A 72 3.83 5.44 -32.10
CA MET A 72 3.89 4.17 -31.37
C MET A 72 2.57 3.84 -30.66
N TRP A 73 1.94 4.83 -30.02
CA TRP A 73 0.63 4.69 -29.37
C TRP A 73 -0.47 4.36 -30.38
N ASN A 74 -0.51 5.09 -31.50
CA ASN A 74 -1.56 4.93 -32.52
C ASN A 74 -1.49 3.59 -33.26
N HIS A 75 -0.33 2.93 -33.30
CA HIS A 75 -0.16 1.60 -33.91
C HIS A 75 -0.49 0.44 -32.96
N LEU A 76 -0.82 0.70 -31.69
CA LEU A 76 -1.25 -0.36 -30.78
C LEU A 76 -2.59 -0.93 -31.23
N SER A 77 -2.62 -2.24 -31.48
CA SER A 77 -3.84 -2.95 -31.83
C SER A 77 -4.67 -3.22 -30.57
N VAL A 78 -5.92 -2.80 -30.56
CA VAL A 78 -6.88 -3.04 -29.48
C VAL A 78 -8.08 -3.82 -30.00
N PRO A 79 -8.50 -4.91 -29.34
CA PRO A 79 -9.72 -5.62 -29.72
C PRO A 79 -10.95 -4.73 -29.59
N ALA A 80 -11.90 -4.84 -30.51
CA ALA A 80 -13.18 -4.11 -30.44
C ALA A 80 -14.19 -4.67 -29.41
N SER A 81 -13.74 -5.58 -28.53
CA SER A 81 -14.59 -6.25 -27.55
C SER A 81 -14.87 -5.35 -26.34
N THR A 82 -16.11 -5.36 -25.85
CA THR A 82 -16.50 -4.70 -24.61
C THR A 82 -16.00 -5.44 -23.36
N LEU A 83 -15.82 -6.76 -23.45
CA LEU A 83 -15.25 -7.59 -22.39
C LEU A 83 -13.76 -7.85 -22.66
N TYR A 84 -12.93 -7.68 -21.64
CA TYR A 84 -11.50 -7.91 -21.75
C TYR A 84 -11.21 -9.41 -21.94
N SER A 85 -10.45 -9.75 -22.98
CA SER A 85 -10.03 -11.13 -23.25
C SER A 85 -8.77 -11.44 -22.46
N TRP A 86 -8.94 -12.05 -21.29
CA TRP A 86 -7.81 -12.44 -20.43
C TRP A 86 -6.88 -13.43 -21.13
N ASP A 87 -5.58 -13.11 -21.18
CA ASP A 87 -4.55 -14.04 -21.66
C ASP A 87 -3.94 -14.78 -20.45
N PRO A 88 -4.15 -16.10 -20.31
CA PRO A 88 -3.62 -16.87 -19.18
C PRO A 88 -2.08 -16.95 -19.17
N LYS A 89 -1.40 -16.61 -20.27
CA LYS A 89 0.07 -16.54 -20.34
C LYS A 89 0.62 -15.16 -19.95
N SER A 90 -0.24 -14.16 -19.80
CA SER A 90 0.19 -12.81 -19.47
C SER A 90 0.76 -12.75 -18.06
N THR A 91 1.97 -12.19 -17.96
CA THR A 91 2.61 -11.87 -16.67
C THR A 91 2.40 -10.42 -16.25
N TYR A 92 1.57 -9.67 -16.99
CA TYR A 92 1.29 -8.25 -16.73
C TYR A 92 -0.16 -8.00 -16.34
N ILE A 93 -1.11 -8.66 -16.99
CA ILE A 93 -2.55 -8.50 -16.79
C ILE A 93 -3.14 -9.88 -16.50
N HIS A 94 -3.67 -10.06 -15.29
CA HIS A 94 -4.29 -11.31 -14.84
C HIS A 94 -5.69 -11.03 -14.30
N GLU A 95 -6.61 -11.99 -14.44
CA GLU A 95 -7.98 -11.87 -13.92
C GLU A 95 -7.97 -11.99 -12.39
N PRO A 96 -8.26 -10.92 -11.65
CA PRO A 96 -8.12 -10.96 -10.20
C PRO A 96 -9.29 -11.73 -9.55
N PRO A 97 -9.05 -12.44 -8.44
CA PRO A 97 -10.05 -13.31 -7.82
C PRO A 97 -11.12 -12.56 -6.99
N TYR A 98 -11.19 -11.23 -7.07
CA TYR A 98 -12.03 -10.38 -6.21
C TYR A 98 -13.52 -10.73 -6.23
N PHE A 99 -13.99 -11.35 -7.32
CA PHE A 99 -15.41 -11.66 -7.54
C PHE A 99 -15.68 -13.16 -7.69
N LYS A 100 -14.68 -14.03 -7.52
CA LYS A 100 -14.77 -15.46 -7.88
C LYS A 100 -15.93 -16.20 -7.19
N ASP A 101 -16.17 -15.89 -5.92
CA ASP A 101 -17.21 -16.52 -5.09
C ASP A 101 -18.31 -15.51 -4.70
N MET A 102 -18.44 -14.40 -5.44
CA MET A 102 -19.38 -13.35 -5.10
C MET A 102 -20.82 -13.76 -5.42
N THR A 103 -21.71 -13.61 -4.43
CA THR A 103 -23.16 -13.77 -4.60
C THR A 103 -23.88 -12.42 -4.64
N MET A 104 -25.12 -12.41 -5.14
CA MET A 104 -25.96 -11.21 -5.20
C MET A 104 -26.40 -10.71 -3.83
N THR A 105 -26.59 -11.63 -2.87
CA THR A 105 -26.89 -11.29 -1.48
C THR A 105 -25.60 -10.84 -0.78
N SER A 106 -25.71 -9.81 0.07
CA SER A 106 -24.60 -9.40 0.92
C SER A 106 -24.23 -10.53 1.88
N PRO A 107 -22.93 -10.86 2.08
CA PRO A 107 -22.52 -11.87 3.06
C PRO A 107 -22.81 -11.43 4.50
N GLY A 108 -23.02 -10.12 4.73
CA GLY A 108 -23.19 -9.56 6.06
C GLY A 108 -21.84 -9.23 6.73
N PRO A 109 -21.87 -8.54 7.87
CA PRO A 109 -20.68 -8.33 8.66
C PRO A 109 -20.14 -9.67 9.18
N HIS A 110 -18.82 -9.79 9.24
CA HIS A 110 -18.15 -10.99 9.72
C HIS A 110 -17.22 -10.67 10.90
N GLY A 111 -17.27 -11.50 11.93
CA GLY A 111 -16.27 -11.47 13.00
C GLY A 111 -14.95 -12.11 12.56
N VAL A 112 -13.99 -12.14 13.47
CA VAL A 112 -12.74 -12.89 13.32
C VAL A 112 -12.64 -13.88 14.47
N LYS A 113 -12.36 -15.16 14.21
CA LYS A 113 -12.30 -16.19 15.25
C LYS A 113 -10.98 -16.93 15.22
N ASP A 114 -10.31 -17.01 16.37
CA ASP A 114 -9.07 -17.78 16.56
C ASP A 114 -7.97 -17.50 15.50
N ALA A 115 -7.88 -16.26 15.01
CA ALA A 115 -6.95 -15.87 13.96
C ALA A 115 -5.51 -15.78 14.47
N TYR A 116 -4.54 -16.15 13.62
CA TYR A 116 -3.11 -16.01 13.91
C TYR A 116 -2.59 -14.62 13.57
N CYS A 117 -1.57 -14.16 14.28
CA CYS A 117 -0.85 -12.94 13.88
C CYS A 117 0.12 -13.26 12.73
N LEU A 118 -0.14 -12.72 11.54
CA LEU A 118 0.76 -12.86 10.40
C LEU A 118 2.01 -11.99 10.56
N LEU A 119 1.85 -10.78 11.11
CA LEU A 119 2.91 -9.79 11.30
C LEU A 119 2.66 -8.99 12.59
N ASN A 120 3.73 -8.78 13.36
CA ASN A 120 3.74 -7.85 14.49
C ASN A 120 4.71 -6.72 14.19
N LEU A 121 4.21 -5.53 13.91
CA LEU A 121 4.98 -4.43 13.34
C LEU A 121 5.15 -3.26 14.32
N GLY A 122 6.13 -2.41 14.04
CA GLY A 122 6.39 -1.17 14.76
C GLY A 122 5.57 0.03 14.27
N ASP A 123 6.03 1.21 14.62
CA ASP A 123 5.45 2.48 14.19
C ASP A 123 5.84 2.83 12.74
N SER A 124 5.07 3.74 12.13
CA SER A 124 5.32 4.38 10.83
C SER A 124 5.58 3.40 9.68
N ILE A 125 4.88 2.28 9.67
CA ILE A 125 4.89 1.33 8.56
C ILE A 125 4.27 1.99 7.33
N THR A 126 5.10 2.44 6.41
CA THR A 126 4.64 3.05 5.16
C THR A 126 3.98 2.06 4.20
N THR A 127 3.17 2.56 3.27
CA THR A 127 2.61 1.75 2.16
C THR A 127 3.67 1.13 1.26
N ASP A 128 4.91 1.63 1.27
CA ASP A 128 6.04 1.01 0.54
C ASP A 128 6.57 -0.23 1.26
N HIS A 129 6.45 -0.31 2.59
CA HIS A 129 6.72 -1.55 3.32
C HIS A 129 5.63 -2.61 3.03
N ILE A 130 4.37 -2.18 2.98
CA ILE A 130 3.22 -3.07 2.73
C ILE A 130 3.17 -3.54 1.27
N SER A 131 3.38 -2.63 0.31
CA SER A 131 3.32 -2.90 -1.12
C SER A 131 4.46 -2.16 -1.84
N PRO A 132 5.69 -2.71 -1.84
CA PRO A 132 6.84 -2.12 -2.53
C PRO A 132 6.54 -1.92 -4.02
N ALA A 133 7.09 -0.86 -4.62
CA ALA A 133 6.92 -0.55 -6.05
C ALA A 133 8.20 -0.72 -6.87
N GLY A 134 9.36 -0.84 -6.20
CA GLY A 134 10.67 -0.95 -6.84
C GLY A 134 10.96 -2.33 -7.44
N SER A 135 12.23 -2.61 -7.64
CA SER A 135 12.72 -3.85 -8.26
C SER A 135 12.35 -5.10 -7.46
N ILE A 136 12.06 -6.18 -8.16
CA ILE A 136 11.74 -7.49 -7.56
C ILE A 136 13.05 -8.18 -7.15
N HIS A 137 13.20 -8.51 -5.86
CA HIS A 137 14.40 -9.19 -5.36
C HIS A 137 14.48 -10.62 -5.92
N LYS A 138 15.69 -11.04 -6.33
CA LYS A 138 15.92 -12.32 -7.04
C LYS A 138 15.46 -13.57 -6.26
N ASP A 139 15.52 -13.52 -4.93
CA ASP A 139 15.18 -14.66 -4.06
C ASP A 139 13.75 -14.54 -3.49
N SER A 140 12.93 -13.61 -4.01
CA SER A 140 11.56 -13.40 -3.52
C SER A 140 10.57 -14.42 -4.10
N PRO A 141 9.42 -14.64 -3.44
CA PRO A 141 8.34 -15.46 -4.00
C PRO A 141 7.88 -14.98 -5.39
N ALA A 142 7.85 -13.66 -5.63
CA ALA A 142 7.49 -13.09 -6.93
C ALA A 142 8.52 -13.42 -8.03
N ALA A 143 9.81 -13.40 -7.70
CA ALA A 143 10.86 -13.80 -8.64
C ALA A 143 10.76 -15.29 -9.00
N LYS A 144 10.53 -16.16 -8.02
CA LYS A 144 10.31 -17.59 -8.26
C LYS A 144 9.15 -17.83 -9.22
N PHE A 145 8.02 -17.16 -8.98
CA PHE A 145 6.84 -17.22 -9.84
C PHE A 145 7.11 -16.76 -11.28
N LEU A 146 7.87 -15.67 -11.47
CA LEU A 146 8.22 -15.16 -12.79
C LEU A 146 9.14 -16.12 -13.56
N LEU A 147 10.13 -16.71 -12.86
CA LEU A 147 11.03 -17.71 -13.45
C LEU A 147 10.27 -18.97 -13.88
N GLU A 148 9.34 -19.45 -13.05
CA GLU A 148 8.48 -20.60 -13.38
C GLU A 148 7.60 -20.35 -14.62
N ARG A 149 7.29 -19.08 -14.92
CA ARG A 149 6.59 -18.64 -16.14
C ARG A 149 7.52 -18.26 -17.29
N GLY A 150 8.82 -18.55 -17.20
CA GLY A 150 9.79 -18.32 -18.25
C GLY A 150 10.20 -16.87 -18.46
N VAL A 151 10.03 -16.00 -17.46
CA VAL A 151 10.49 -14.60 -17.52
C VAL A 151 11.93 -14.52 -17.03
N ASP A 152 12.82 -14.00 -17.88
CA ASP A 152 14.22 -13.78 -17.50
C ASP A 152 14.36 -12.69 -16.44
N ARG A 153 15.40 -12.80 -15.60
CA ARG A 153 15.66 -11.87 -14.49
C ARG A 153 15.74 -10.40 -14.92
N ARG A 154 16.31 -10.12 -16.09
CA ARG A 154 16.41 -8.74 -16.64
C ARG A 154 15.03 -8.15 -16.98
N ASP A 155 14.05 -9.03 -17.22
CA ASP A 155 12.70 -8.70 -17.67
C ASP A 155 11.67 -8.78 -16.52
N PHE A 156 12.10 -9.01 -15.27
CA PHE A 156 11.23 -8.92 -14.10
C PHE A 156 10.54 -7.56 -13.99
N ASN A 157 11.23 -6.50 -14.42
CA ASN A 157 10.78 -5.12 -14.29
C ASN A 157 10.56 -4.78 -12.78
N SER A 158 9.66 -3.86 -12.46
CA SER A 158 9.36 -3.44 -11.08
C SER A 158 8.01 -3.98 -10.60
N TYR A 159 7.79 -4.07 -9.29
CA TYR A 159 6.46 -4.35 -8.74
C TYR A 159 5.42 -3.33 -9.24
N GLY A 160 5.81 -2.05 -9.39
CA GLY A 160 4.93 -1.01 -9.95
C GLY A 160 4.43 -1.34 -11.36
N SER A 161 5.27 -1.94 -12.20
CA SER A 161 4.90 -2.36 -13.55
C SER A 161 4.00 -3.60 -13.60
N ARG A 162 3.97 -4.39 -12.51
CA ARG A 162 3.22 -5.66 -12.41
C ARG A 162 1.87 -5.51 -11.70
N ARG A 163 1.41 -4.28 -11.45
CA ARG A 163 0.17 -3.99 -10.71
C ARG A 163 -1.12 -4.56 -11.32
N GLY A 164 -1.11 -4.91 -12.60
CA GLY A 164 -2.22 -5.58 -13.28
C GLY A 164 -2.26 -7.10 -13.06
N ASN A 165 -1.28 -7.67 -12.35
CA ASN A 165 -1.21 -9.09 -12.06
C ASN A 165 -1.21 -9.32 -10.55
N ASP A 166 -2.33 -9.80 -10.03
CA ASP A 166 -2.52 -10.03 -8.59
C ASP A 166 -1.65 -11.16 -8.03
N GLU A 167 -1.32 -12.18 -8.83
CA GLU A 167 -0.46 -13.28 -8.39
C GLU A 167 0.94 -12.77 -8.02
N ILE A 168 1.48 -11.80 -8.76
CA ILE A 168 2.77 -11.16 -8.47
C ILE A 168 2.63 -10.18 -7.31
N MET A 169 1.58 -9.36 -7.31
CA MET A 169 1.42 -8.33 -6.29
C MET A 169 1.10 -8.89 -4.90
N ALA A 170 0.35 -9.99 -4.81
CA ALA A 170 0.18 -10.73 -3.56
C ALA A 170 1.53 -11.25 -3.04
N ARG A 171 2.38 -11.82 -3.91
CA ARG A 171 3.75 -12.24 -3.59
C ARG A 171 4.68 -11.08 -3.20
N GLY A 172 4.40 -9.88 -3.72
CA GLY A 172 5.09 -8.65 -3.38
C GLY A 172 4.61 -7.99 -2.09
N THR A 173 3.48 -8.43 -1.52
CA THR A 173 2.91 -7.83 -0.32
C THR A 173 3.78 -8.17 0.90
N PHE A 174 4.16 -7.14 1.65
CA PHE A 174 5.15 -7.18 2.73
C PHE A 174 6.53 -7.72 2.29
N ALA A 175 6.84 -7.65 0.98
CA ALA A 175 8.10 -8.12 0.42
C ALA A 175 9.24 -7.09 0.50
N ASN A 176 9.04 -5.98 1.21
CA ASN A 176 10.06 -4.95 1.36
C ASN A 176 11.24 -5.47 2.19
N ILE A 177 12.45 -5.34 1.66
CA ILE A 177 13.68 -5.82 2.29
C ILE A 177 14.02 -5.09 3.60
N ARG A 178 13.36 -3.96 3.89
CA ARG A 178 13.54 -3.15 5.10
C ARG A 178 12.42 -3.36 6.13
N LEU A 179 11.48 -4.27 5.88
CA LEU A 179 10.42 -4.58 6.84
C LEU A 179 11.03 -5.09 8.15
N VAL A 180 10.58 -4.58 9.28
CA VAL A 180 10.98 -5.06 10.61
C VAL A 180 9.77 -5.70 11.27
N ASN A 181 9.86 -7.00 11.50
CA ASN A 181 8.81 -7.79 12.14
C ASN A 181 9.26 -8.21 13.55
N LYS A 182 8.51 -7.79 14.57
CA LYS A 182 8.79 -8.07 15.98
C LYS A 182 8.72 -9.57 16.31
N LEU A 183 7.98 -10.37 15.53
CA LEU A 183 8.00 -11.84 15.64
C LEU A 183 9.41 -12.41 15.40
N LEU A 184 10.23 -11.74 14.59
CA LEU A 184 11.62 -12.11 14.30
C LEU A 184 12.64 -11.37 15.17
N LYS A 185 12.22 -10.85 16.34
CA LYS A 185 13.10 -10.19 17.32
C LYS A 185 13.95 -9.05 16.71
N GLY A 186 13.36 -8.28 15.79
CA GLY A 186 14.00 -7.12 15.16
C GLY A 186 14.82 -7.42 13.90
N GLU A 187 14.81 -8.66 13.41
CA GLU A 187 15.42 -8.96 12.11
C GLU A 187 14.76 -8.16 10.99
N VAL A 188 15.60 -7.58 10.12
CA VAL A 188 15.17 -6.80 8.96
C VAL A 188 15.01 -7.74 7.76
N GLY A 189 13.80 -7.78 7.19
CA GLY A 189 13.53 -8.50 5.96
C GLY A 189 12.06 -8.89 5.78
N PRO A 190 11.71 -9.40 4.59
CA PRO A 190 10.32 -9.69 4.20
C PRO A 190 9.85 -11.07 4.70
N LYS A 191 10.05 -11.35 5.99
CA LYS A 191 9.80 -12.67 6.58
C LYS A 191 8.94 -12.59 7.83
N THR A 192 8.34 -13.72 8.17
CA THR A 192 7.58 -13.90 9.41
C THR A 192 7.77 -15.32 9.95
N ILE A 193 7.17 -15.61 11.10
CA ILE A 193 7.11 -16.93 11.70
C ILE A 193 5.72 -17.52 11.43
N HIS A 194 5.66 -18.72 10.86
CA HIS A 194 4.44 -19.51 10.84
C HIS A 194 4.26 -20.15 12.22
N ILE A 195 3.46 -19.51 13.08
CA ILE A 195 3.33 -19.79 14.51
C ILE A 195 3.09 -21.27 14.83
N PRO A 196 2.19 -22.00 14.12
CA PRO A 196 1.97 -23.42 14.41
C PRO A 196 3.23 -24.29 14.31
N THR A 197 4.13 -23.95 13.38
CA THR A 197 5.35 -24.74 13.11
C THR A 197 6.64 -24.13 13.65
N GLY A 198 6.64 -22.84 13.97
CA GLY A 198 7.85 -22.08 14.31
C GLY A 198 8.76 -21.80 13.10
N GLU A 199 8.41 -22.24 11.90
CA GLU A 199 9.21 -22.01 10.69
C GLU A 199 9.23 -20.54 10.29
N LYS A 200 10.41 -20.08 9.87
CA LYS A 200 10.61 -18.75 9.31
C LYS A 200 10.45 -18.77 7.80
N LEU A 201 9.44 -18.08 7.30
CA LEU A 201 9.04 -18.08 5.88
C LEU A 201 8.98 -16.65 5.33
N TYR A 202 8.95 -16.49 4.01
CA TYR A 202 8.50 -15.23 3.42
C TYR A 202 7.04 -15.00 3.79
N VAL A 203 6.64 -13.73 3.92
CA VAL A 203 5.28 -13.39 4.38
C VAL A 203 4.20 -14.02 3.50
N PHE A 204 4.37 -13.97 2.18
CA PHE A 204 3.47 -14.64 1.23
C PHE A 204 3.35 -16.14 1.50
N ASP A 205 4.47 -16.84 1.66
CA ASP A 205 4.47 -18.30 1.87
C ASP A 205 3.79 -18.67 3.19
N ALA A 206 4.02 -17.90 4.26
CA ALA A 206 3.33 -18.10 5.53
C ALA A 206 1.81 -17.86 5.43
N ALA A 207 1.41 -16.79 4.73
CA ALA A 207 0.00 -16.46 4.50
C ALA A 207 -0.73 -17.56 3.71
N MET A 208 -0.09 -18.09 2.66
CA MET A 208 -0.66 -19.20 1.89
C MET A 208 -0.80 -20.48 2.73
N ARG A 209 0.14 -20.73 3.65
CA ARG A 209 0.04 -21.87 4.57
C ARG A 209 -1.13 -21.73 5.56
N TYR A 210 -1.29 -20.55 6.18
CA TYR A 210 -2.45 -20.29 7.04
C TYR A 210 -3.77 -20.44 6.28
N THR A 211 -3.84 -19.91 5.04
CA THR A 211 -5.02 -20.02 4.19
C THR A 211 -5.34 -21.48 3.85
N ALA A 212 -4.33 -22.27 3.49
CA ALA A 212 -4.49 -23.69 3.18
C ALA A 212 -4.95 -24.51 4.39
N ASP A 213 -4.49 -24.14 5.59
CA ASP A 213 -4.89 -24.77 6.86
C ASP A 213 -6.24 -24.26 7.38
N GLY A 214 -6.89 -23.33 6.67
CA GLY A 214 -8.20 -22.77 7.03
C GLY A 214 -8.18 -21.78 8.18
N TYR A 215 -7.04 -21.14 8.45
CA TYR A 215 -6.88 -20.15 9.50
C TYR A 215 -6.94 -18.72 8.96
N ASP A 216 -7.73 -17.88 9.64
CA ASP A 216 -7.70 -16.44 9.45
C ASP A 216 -6.41 -15.85 10.03
N THR A 217 -6.01 -14.69 9.50
CA THR A 217 -4.87 -13.93 10.04
C THR A 217 -5.20 -12.48 10.34
N ILE A 218 -4.45 -11.90 11.27
CA ILE A 218 -4.47 -10.47 11.58
C ILE A 218 -3.06 -9.87 11.50
N VAL A 219 -2.97 -8.55 11.50
CA VAL A 219 -1.71 -7.80 11.67
C VAL A 219 -1.79 -6.95 12.93
N LEU A 220 -0.74 -6.99 13.76
CA LEU A 220 -0.51 -6.01 14.82
C LEU A 220 0.45 -4.93 14.31
N ALA A 221 0.19 -3.67 14.63
CA ALA A 221 1.05 -2.55 14.23
C ALA A 221 1.11 -1.43 15.27
N GLY A 222 2.13 -0.58 15.14
CA GLY A 222 2.29 0.62 15.95
C GLY A 222 1.44 1.80 15.46
N ALA A 223 1.95 3.01 15.69
CA ALA A 223 1.35 4.26 15.24
C ALA A 223 1.58 4.50 13.74
N GLU A 224 0.72 5.30 13.12
CA GLU A 224 0.83 5.75 11.73
C GLU A 224 0.92 4.61 10.69
N TYR A 225 0.20 3.51 10.94
CA TYR A 225 0.18 2.37 10.03
C TYR A 225 -0.40 2.77 8.66
N GLY A 226 0.35 2.49 7.60
CA GLY A 226 0.00 2.81 6.23
C GLY A 226 0.35 4.22 5.76
N SER A 227 1.34 4.88 6.36
CA SER A 227 1.74 6.22 5.96
C SER A 227 2.38 6.29 4.55
N GLY A 228 2.36 7.47 3.94
CA GLY A 228 3.04 7.72 2.65
C GLY A 228 2.10 7.68 1.44
N SER A 229 2.59 7.12 0.33
CA SER A 229 1.90 7.16 -0.97
C SER A 229 0.59 6.37 -0.93
N SER A 230 -0.49 6.93 -1.50
CA SER A 230 -1.72 6.16 -1.72
C SER A 230 -1.47 5.04 -2.72
N ARG A 231 -1.52 3.79 -2.25
CA ARG A 231 -1.36 2.58 -3.05
C ARG A 231 -2.49 1.62 -2.70
N ASP A 232 -3.35 1.31 -3.67
CA ASP A 232 -4.48 0.39 -3.51
C ASP A 232 -4.02 -1.03 -3.14
N TRP A 233 -2.89 -1.46 -3.71
CA TRP A 233 -2.23 -2.72 -3.41
C TRP A 233 -1.78 -2.86 -1.95
N ALA A 234 -1.65 -1.76 -1.20
CA ALA A 234 -1.39 -1.83 0.23
C ALA A 234 -2.61 -2.36 1.03
N ALA A 235 -3.81 -2.42 0.43
CA ALA A 235 -4.98 -3.08 1.03
C ALA A 235 -5.38 -4.36 0.27
N LYS A 236 -5.34 -4.35 -1.08
CA LYS A 236 -5.61 -5.56 -1.88
C LYS A 236 -4.63 -6.69 -1.58
N GLY A 237 -3.37 -6.36 -1.37
CA GLY A 237 -2.32 -7.31 -1.00
C GLY A 237 -2.66 -8.06 0.28
N PRO A 238 -2.77 -7.38 1.44
CA PRO A 238 -3.16 -8.02 2.70
C PRO A 238 -4.47 -8.82 2.61
N MET A 239 -5.46 -8.33 1.87
CA MET A 239 -6.71 -9.06 1.63
C MET A 239 -6.47 -10.39 0.91
N LEU A 240 -5.65 -10.41 -0.15
CA LEU A 240 -5.25 -11.63 -0.86
C LEU A 240 -4.33 -12.55 -0.05
N LEU A 241 -3.66 -12.02 0.97
CA LEU A 241 -2.92 -12.81 1.96
C LEU A 241 -3.83 -13.37 3.08
N GLY A 242 -5.15 -13.14 3.02
CA GLY A 242 -6.09 -13.65 4.03
C GLY A 242 -6.11 -12.85 5.34
N VAL A 243 -5.60 -11.62 5.35
CA VAL A 243 -5.69 -10.74 6.53
C VAL A 243 -7.12 -10.25 6.70
N LYS A 244 -7.74 -10.58 7.85
CA LYS A 244 -9.12 -10.17 8.19
C LYS A 244 -9.20 -8.88 8.97
N ALA A 245 -8.19 -8.59 9.79
CA ALA A 245 -8.14 -7.38 10.58
C ALA A 245 -6.72 -6.86 10.76
N VAL A 246 -6.60 -5.56 11.00
CA VAL A 246 -5.37 -4.91 11.45
C VAL A 246 -5.65 -4.21 12.77
N ILE A 247 -4.86 -4.49 13.80
CA ILE A 247 -4.93 -3.83 15.10
C ILE A 247 -3.70 -2.92 15.24
N ALA A 248 -3.91 -1.61 15.23
CA ALA A 248 -2.83 -0.62 15.24
C ALA A 248 -3.03 0.43 16.34
N LYS A 249 -1.99 1.16 16.72
CA LYS A 249 -2.14 2.34 17.61
C LYS A 249 -2.87 3.46 16.88
N SER A 250 -2.53 3.67 15.61
CA SER A 250 -3.21 4.61 14.72
C SER A 250 -2.97 4.27 13.26
N PHE A 251 -3.83 4.79 12.38
CA PHE A 251 -3.73 4.61 10.93
C PHE A 251 -3.54 5.96 10.23
N GLU A 252 -2.85 5.94 9.09
CA GLU A 252 -2.99 7.02 8.12
C GLU A 252 -4.39 6.97 7.50
N ARG A 253 -4.99 8.16 7.27
CA ARG A 253 -6.39 8.34 6.88
C ARG A 253 -6.78 7.60 5.61
N ILE A 254 -5.98 7.72 4.54
CA ILE A 254 -6.27 7.12 3.23
C ILE A 254 -6.09 5.59 3.33
N HIS A 255 -5.03 5.14 3.98
CA HIS A 255 -4.79 3.71 4.13
C HIS A 255 -5.91 3.00 4.90
N ARG A 256 -6.39 3.60 6.00
CA ARG A 256 -7.54 3.08 6.76
C ARG A 256 -8.77 2.88 5.87
N SER A 257 -9.13 3.88 5.05
CA SER A 257 -10.25 3.76 4.12
C SER A 257 -10.03 2.67 3.07
N ASN A 258 -8.80 2.47 2.59
CA ASN A 258 -8.48 1.39 1.65
C ASN A 258 -8.65 0.00 2.29
N LEU A 259 -8.29 -0.18 3.57
CA LEU A 259 -8.51 -1.43 4.31
C LEU A 259 -10.00 -1.77 4.37
N VAL A 260 -10.83 -0.80 4.80
CA VAL A 260 -12.30 -0.95 4.82
C VAL A 260 -12.84 -1.27 3.43
N GLY A 261 -12.35 -0.58 2.40
CA GLY A 261 -12.75 -0.82 1.02
C GLY A 261 -12.47 -2.24 0.54
N MET A 262 -11.47 -2.93 1.11
CA MET A 262 -11.15 -4.33 0.81
C MET A 262 -11.76 -5.31 1.83
N GLY A 263 -12.65 -4.85 2.72
CA GLY A 263 -13.30 -5.68 3.73
C GLY A 263 -12.44 -6.04 4.93
N ILE A 264 -11.26 -5.45 5.08
CA ILE A 264 -10.37 -5.67 6.24
C ILE A 264 -10.80 -4.75 7.38
N ILE A 265 -10.96 -5.29 8.58
CA ILE A 265 -11.40 -4.54 9.77
C ILE A 265 -10.22 -3.74 10.35
N PRO A 266 -10.22 -2.40 10.33
CA PRO A 266 -9.21 -1.60 11.02
C PRO A 266 -9.61 -1.38 12.48
N LEU A 267 -8.77 -1.82 13.42
CA LEU A 267 -8.97 -1.67 14.85
C LEU A 267 -7.88 -0.75 15.44
N CYS A 268 -8.30 0.22 16.25
CA CYS A 268 -7.37 1.02 17.06
C CYS A 268 -7.37 0.54 18.51
N PHE A 269 -6.20 0.39 19.11
CA PHE A 269 -6.09 0.30 20.57
C PHE A 269 -6.69 1.56 21.23
N LYS A 270 -7.14 1.46 22.50
CA LYS A 270 -7.57 2.64 23.24
C LYS A 270 -6.38 3.55 23.53
N SER A 271 -6.68 4.81 23.87
CA SER A 271 -5.64 5.81 24.16
C SER A 271 -4.70 5.31 25.27
N GLY A 272 -3.40 5.33 25.01
CA GLY A 272 -2.37 4.84 25.95
C GLY A 272 -2.11 3.34 25.92
N GLU A 273 -2.86 2.57 25.11
CA GLU A 273 -2.65 1.13 24.94
C GLU A 273 -1.97 0.81 23.60
N ASP A 274 -1.18 -0.26 23.61
CA ASP A 274 -0.61 -0.92 22.44
C ASP A 274 -0.29 -2.40 22.72
N ALA A 275 0.32 -3.08 21.74
CA ALA A 275 0.71 -4.47 21.89
C ALA A 275 1.66 -4.68 23.07
N GLU A 276 2.62 -3.78 23.30
CA GLU A 276 3.58 -3.85 24.39
C GLU A 276 2.93 -3.63 25.77
N THR A 277 2.14 -2.58 25.94
CA THR A 277 1.48 -2.28 27.23
C THR A 277 0.48 -3.36 27.62
N LEU A 278 -0.17 -3.96 26.63
CA LEU A 278 -1.08 -5.09 26.84
C LEU A 278 -0.33 -6.42 26.94
N GLY A 279 0.98 -6.48 26.72
CA GLY A 279 1.76 -7.71 26.76
C GLY A 279 1.36 -8.74 25.70
N LEU A 280 0.93 -8.27 24.52
CA LEU A 280 0.63 -9.08 23.34
C LEU A 280 1.93 -9.46 22.63
N THR A 281 2.21 -10.76 22.54
CA THR A 281 3.43 -11.24 21.89
C THR A 281 3.26 -11.42 20.37
N GLY A 282 2.01 -11.56 19.92
CA GLY A 282 1.66 -11.99 18.57
C GLY A 282 1.67 -13.51 18.39
N HIS A 283 2.00 -14.30 19.41
CA HIS A 283 1.92 -15.77 19.35
C HIS A 283 0.54 -16.29 19.80
N GLU A 284 -0.28 -15.41 20.34
CA GLU A 284 -1.66 -15.69 20.68
C GLU A 284 -2.52 -15.85 19.42
N ARG A 285 -3.70 -16.47 19.59
CA ARG A 285 -4.78 -16.41 18.62
C ARG A 285 -5.80 -15.37 19.04
N TYR A 286 -6.36 -14.65 18.08
CA TYR A 286 -7.20 -13.47 18.31
C TYR A 286 -8.63 -13.70 17.80
N THR A 287 -9.60 -13.42 18.65
CA THR A 287 -11.02 -13.38 18.30
C THR A 287 -11.52 -11.95 18.46
N ILE A 288 -12.16 -11.43 17.43
CA ILE A 288 -12.73 -10.07 17.37
C ILE A 288 -14.24 -10.23 17.26
N ASP A 289 -14.95 -9.75 18.28
CA ASP A 289 -16.41 -9.81 18.32
C ASP A 289 -17.01 -8.60 17.60
N ILE A 290 -17.51 -8.84 16.38
CA ILE A 290 -18.24 -7.87 15.58
C ILE A 290 -19.72 -8.28 15.57
N PRO A 291 -20.66 -7.35 15.81
CA PRO A 291 -22.09 -7.65 15.70
C PRO A 291 -22.44 -8.33 14.38
N SER A 292 -23.28 -9.37 14.44
CA SER A 292 -23.69 -10.15 13.26
C SER A 292 -24.69 -9.42 12.36
N SER A 293 -25.30 -8.35 12.85
CA SER A 293 -26.21 -7.49 12.10
C SER A 293 -25.55 -6.15 11.85
N VAL A 294 -25.55 -5.70 10.60
CA VAL A 294 -25.02 -4.39 10.21
C VAL A 294 -25.74 -3.24 10.92
N HIS A 295 -27.02 -3.44 11.29
CA HIS A 295 -27.83 -2.45 12.01
C HIS A 295 -27.37 -2.23 13.46
N ASP A 296 -26.52 -3.10 13.99
CA ASP A 296 -25.94 -3.00 15.33
C ASP A 296 -24.51 -2.45 15.32
N ILE A 297 -23.97 -2.16 14.12
CA ILE A 297 -22.66 -1.54 13.95
C ILE A 297 -22.82 -0.03 13.85
N ARG A 298 -22.02 0.73 14.59
CA ARG A 298 -21.97 2.19 14.54
C ARG A 298 -20.57 2.69 14.18
N PRO A 299 -20.46 3.86 13.54
CA PRO A 299 -19.16 4.46 13.27
C PRO A 299 -18.35 4.66 14.57
N GLY A 300 -17.08 4.24 14.57
CA GLY A 300 -16.20 4.34 15.73
C GLY A 300 -16.61 3.50 16.94
N GLN A 301 -17.39 2.44 16.74
CA GLN A 301 -17.84 1.57 17.83
C GLN A 301 -16.66 0.83 18.47
N ASP A 302 -16.69 0.72 19.79
CA ASP A 302 -15.77 -0.13 20.54
C ASP A 302 -16.17 -1.61 20.43
N VAL A 303 -15.19 -2.47 20.22
CA VAL A 303 -15.32 -3.93 20.08
C VAL A 303 -14.34 -4.64 21.00
N THR A 304 -14.71 -5.82 21.47
CA THR A 304 -13.85 -6.63 22.34
C THR A 304 -12.96 -7.55 21.50
N VAL A 305 -11.68 -7.57 21.84
CA VAL A 305 -10.70 -8.52 21.30
C VAL A 305 -10.27 -9.45 22.43
N VAL A 306 -10.39 -10.75 22.20
CA VAL A 306 -10.04 -11.81 23.15
C VAL A 306 -8.94 -12.68 22.57
N THR A 307 -7.93 -12.98 23.37
CA THR A 307 -6.89 -13.94 23.01
C THR A 307 -7.19 -15.33 23.57
N ASN A 308 -6.63 -16.36 22.95
CA ASN A 308 -6.70 -17.73 23.49
C ASN A 308 -5.92 -17.91 24.83
N SER A 309 -5.11 -16.93 25.24
CA SER A 309 -4.48 -16.88 26.56
C SER A 309 -5.40 -16.32 27.66
N GLY A 310 -6.64 -15.94 27.32
CA GLY A 310 -7.63 -15.37 28.24
C GLY A 310 -7.51 -13.86 28.44
N LYS A 311 -6.60 -13.18 27.71
CA LYS A 311 -6.48 -11.72 27.75
C LYS A 311 -7.61 -11.11 26.93
N SER A 312 -8.27 -10.10 27.48
CA SER A 312 -9.36 -9.37 26.84
C SER A 312 -9.07 -7.88 26.90
N PHE A 313 -9.28 -7.16 25.80
CA PHE A 313 -9.09 -5.73 25.70
C PHE A 313 -10.08 -5.12 24.70
N ILE A 314 -10.24 -3.79 24.74
CA ILE A 314 -11.17 -3.07 23.90
C ILE A 314 -10.38 -2.39 22.77
N CYS A 315 -10.90 -2.46 21.55
CA CYS A 315 -10.43 -1.67 20.43
C CYS A 315 -11.57 -0.83 19.86
N THR A 316 -11.25 0.33 19.30
CA THR A 316 -12.20 1.09 18.49
C THR A 316 -12.17 0.56 17.06
N ALA A 317 -13.30 0.06 16.55
CA ALA A 317 -13.45 -0.31 15.16
C ALA A 317 -13.56 0.95 14.30
N ARG A 318 -12.55 1.15 13.45
CA ARG A 318 -12.34 2.38 12.68
C ARG A 318 -13.09 2.38 11.35
N PHE A 319 -14.37 2.02 11.40
CA PHE A 319 -15.36 2.43 10.42
C PHE A 319 -15.79 3.84 10.78
N ASP A 320 -15.44 4.84 9.99
CA ASP A 320 -15.63 6.25 10.36
C ASP A 320 -16.96 6.81 9.82
N THR A 321 -17.67 6.06 8.95
CA THR A 321 -18.95 6.47 8.34
C THR A 321 -19.90 5.28 8.11
N GLU A 322 -21.19 5.55 7.96
CA GLU A 322 -22.19 4.54 7.58
C GLU A 322 -21.92 3.89 6.22
N VAL A 323 -21.36 4.65 5.27
CA VAL A 323 -20.98 4.14 3.94
C VAL A 323 -19.87 3.09 4.06
N GLU A 324 -18.93 3.30 4.96
CA GLU A 324 -17.86 2.35 5.24
C GLU A 324 -18.37 1.07 5.89
N ILE A 325 -19.37 1.18 6.77
CA ILE A 325 -20.08 0.02 7.33
C ILE A 325 -20.81 -0.75 6.22
N ALA A 326 -21.46 -0.05 5.29
CA ALA A 326 -22.11 -0.68 4.13
C ALA A 326 -21.10 -1.40 3.21
N TYR A 327 -19.90 -0.83 3.01
CA TYR A 327 -18.84 -1.54 2.27
C TYR A 327 -18.41 -2.81 3.01
N PHE A 328 -18.22 -2.74 4.32
CA PHE A 328 -17.84 -3.90 5.13
C PHE A 328 -18.90 -5.01 5.10
N ASP A 329 -20.18 -4.67 5.24
CA ASP A 329 -21.30 -5.61 5.12
C ASP A 329 -21.28 -6.36 3.77
N HIS A 330 -20.92 -5.65 2.70
CA HIS A 330 -20.83 -6.21 1.37
C HIS A 330 -19.53 -6.99 1.10
N GLY A 331 -18.61 -7.09 2.05
CA GLY A 331 -17.29 -7.70 1.88
C GLY A 331 -16.30 -6.83 1.09
N GLY A 332 -16.59 -5.53 0.96
CA GLY A 332 -15.74 -4.52 0.31
C GLY A 332 -16.51 -3.62 -0.67
N ILE A 333 -15.84 -2.54 -1.09
CA ILE A 333 -16.37 -1.56 -2.04
C ILE A 333 -16.63 -2.15 -3.43
N LEU A 334 -15.79 -3.09 -3.89
CA LEU A 334 -15.91 -3.67 -5.22
C LEU A 334 -17.19 -4.53 -5.34
N PRO A 335 -17.46 -5.50 -4.43
CA PRO A 335 -18.75 -6.19 -4.40
C PRO A 335 -19.94 -5.26 -4.18
N PHE A 336 -19.80 -4.24 -3.31
CA PHE A 336 -20.86 -3.24 -3.08
C PHE A 336 -21.30 -2.56 -4.38
N VAL A 337 -20.33 -2.00 -5.13
CA VAL A 337 -20.61 -1.28 -6.38
C VAL A 337 -21.23 -2.20 -7.42
N ILE A 338 -20.77 -3.44 -7.56
CA ILE A 338 -21.37 -4.40 -8.51
C ILE A 338 -22.83 -4.69 -8.16
N ARG A 339 -23.14 -5.01 -6.89
CA ARG A 339 -24.53 -5.24 -6.45
C ARG A 339 -25.40 -4.00 -6.70
N TYR A 340 -24.87 -2.81 -6.40
CA TYR A 340 -25.56 -1.55 -6.62
C TYR A 340 -25.86 -1.30 -8.10
N LEU A 341 -24.88 -1.48 -9.00
CA LEU A 341 -25.04 -1.25 -10.44
C LEU A 341 -26.04 -2.22 -11.10
N ILE A 342 -26.13 -3.45 -10.59
CA ILE A 342 -27.08 -4.44 -11.09
C ILE A 342 -28.50 -4.10 -10.60
N ASN A 343 -28.65 -3.77 -9.31
CA ASN A 343 -29.96 -3.47 -8.73
C ASN A 343 -30.53 -2.11 -9.16
N SER A 344 -29.69 -1.13 -9.49
CA SER A 344 -30.13 0.19 -10.01
C SER A 344 -30.57 0.17 -11.48
N LYS A 345 -30.34 -0.94 -12.19
CA LYS A 345 -30.79 -1.16 -13.57
C LYS A 345 -32.11 -1.94 -13.68
N GLN A 346 -32.68 -2.36 -12.54
CA GLN A 346 -34.03 -2.94 -12.46
C GLN A 346 -35.04 -1.87 -12.07
#